data_AF-A0A2E6X9F4-F1
#
_entry.id   AF-A0A2E6X9F4-F1
#
_cell.length_a   1.000
_cell.length_b   1.000
_cell.length_c   1.000
_cell.angle_alpha   90.00
_cell.angle_beta   90.00
_cell.angle_gamma   90.00
#
_symmetry.space_group_name_H-M   'P 1'
#
loop_
_entity.id
_entity.type
_entity.pdbx_description
1 polymer ?
#
loop_
_entity_poly.entity_id
_entity_poly.type
_entity_poly.pdbx_seq_one_letter_code
_entity_poly.pdbx_strand_id
1 'polypeptide(L)'
;MGKFQNLFGMSDKLGMPGFLAMWFSFFTTSFVVLLADDTTGPSRDFCMVSQLLCCTNLASMGWAVANNESWSKANFFTLNFDTFGTLLAFAYFGGNDVLGSTTLGVWNSVQVVGTALNALFGISSLYMVATDYDGFREYLQDPLTTSNVVVDTSV
;
A
#
# COMPACT_ATOMS: atom_id res chain seq x y z
N MET A 1 6.65 17.20 16.22
CA MET A 1 6.67 16.14 15.20
C MET A 1 7.45 16.65 14.00
N GLY A 2 8.44 15.88 13.55
CA GLY A 2 9.19 16.16 12.33
C GLY A 2 8.34 16.02 11.07
N LYS A 3 8.80 16.63 9.98
CA LYS A 3 8.09 16.67 8.70
C LYS A 3 7.74 15.26 8.18
N PHE A 4 8.68 14.32 8.30
CA PHE A 4 8.51 12.92 7.90
C PHE A 4 7.58 12.13 8.82
N GLN A 5 7.58 12.39 10.13
CA GLN A 5 6.65 11.78 11.10
C GLN A 5 5.20 12.19 10.84
N ASN A 6 4.96 13.40 10.32
CA ASN A 6 3.60 13.80 9.91
C ASN A 6 3.17 13.11 8.61
N LEU A 7 4.12 12.84 7.73
CA LEU A 7 3.86 12.25 6.41
C LEU A 7 3.62 10.73 6.49
N PHE A 8 4.42 10.03 7.29
CA PHE A 8 4.32 8.59 7.53
C PHE A 8 3.54 8.27 8.82
N GLY A 9 2.97 9.28 9.47
CA GLY A 9 2.32 9.12 10.78
C GLY A 9 1.12 8.17 10.80
N MET A 10 0.52 7.84 9.64
CA MET A 10 -0.52 6.82 9.57
C MET A 10 0.04 5.40 9.75
N SER A 11 1.15 5.06 9.09
CA SER A 11 1.80 3.76 9.31
C SER A 11 2.32 3.62 10.72
N ASP A 12 2.85 4.71 11.29
CA ASP A 12 3.40 4.71 12.64
C ASP A 12 2.30 4.61 13.71
N LYS A 13 1.14 5.27 13.51
CA LYS A 13 0.01 5.24 14.46
C LYS A 13 -0.76 3.93 14.45
N LEU A 14 -0.94 3.31 13.28
CA LEU A 14 -1.59 2.01 13.19
C LEU A 14 -0.71 0.87 13.73
N GLY A 15 0.61 1.09 13.75
CA GLY A 15 1.60 0.07 14.06
C GLY A 15 1.65 -1.03 13.01
N MET A 16 2.66 -1.89 13.08
CA MET A 16 2.84 -2.98 12.11
C MET A 16 1.62 -3.91 12.01
N PRO A 17 1.00 -4.38 13.12
CA PRO A 17 -0.18 -5.26 13.01
C PRO A 17 -1.39 -4.56 12.40
N GLY A 18 -1.64 -3.29 12.75
CA GLY A 18 -2.77 -2.54 12.21
C GLY A 18 -2.61 -2.22 10.74
N PHE A 19 -1.40 -1.84 10.31
CA PHE A 19 -1.12 -1.58 8.90
C PHE A 19 -1.21 -2.88 8.07
N LEU A 20 -0.65 -4.00 8.56
CA LEU A 20 -0.82 -5.31 7.92
C LEU A 20 -2.28 -5.72 7.79
N ALA A 21 -3.06 -5.60 8.87
CA ALA A 21 -4.47 -5.94 8.86
C ALA A 21 -5.26 -5.10 7.86
N MET A 22 -4.96 -3.80 7.75
CA MET A 22 -5.57 -2.90 6.77
C MET A 22 -5.31 -3.38 5.34
N TRP A 23 -4.05 -3.62 4.96
CA TRP A 23 -3.71 -4.09 3.61
C TRP A 23 -4.26 -5.49 3.32
N PHE A 24 -4.21 -6.39 4.30
CA PHE A 24 -4.78 -7.72 4.16
C PHE A 24 -6.31 -7.69 3.99
N SER A 25 -6.99 -6.72 4.61
CA SER A 25 -8.44 -6.52 4.42
C SER A 25 -8.79 -6.08 3.00
N PHE A 26 -7.98 -5.22 2.37
CA PHE A 26 -8.16 -4.85 0.96
C PHE A 26 -8.00 -6.08 0.07
N PHE A 27 -6.93 -6.85 0.27
CA PHE A 27 -6.72 -8.09 -0.48
C PHE A 27 -7.87 -9.08 -0.33
N THR A 28 -8.26 -9.37 0.91
CA THR A 28 -9.30 -10.35 1.22
C THR A 28 -10.64 -9.94 0.61
N THR A 29 -10.98 -8.66 0.70
CA THR A 29 -12.22 -8.14 0.12
C THR A 29 -12.22 -8.29 -1.40
N SER A 30 -11.13 -7.92 -2.07
CA SER A 30 -10.99 -8.11 -3.51
C SER A 30 -11.06 -9.57 -3.94
N PHE A 31 -10.43 -10.46 -3.17
CA PHE A 31 -10.47 -11.90 -3.42
C PHE A 31 -11.90 -12.45 -3.32
N VAL A 32 -12.63 -12.07 -2.27
CA VAL A 32 -14.04 -12.46 -2.09
C VAL A 32 -14.91 -11.92 -3.22
N VAL A 33 -14.73 -10.65 -3.61
CA VAL A 33 -15.46 -10.04 -4.73
C VAL A 33 -15.17 -10.76 -6.05
N LEU A 34 -13.91 -11.13 -6.32
CA LEU A 34 -13.52 -11.90 -7.51
C LEU A 34 -14.13 -13.31 -7.54
N LEU A 35 -14.36 -13.93 -6.37
CA LEU A 35 -15.01 -15.24 -6.26
C LEU A 35 -16.54 -15.17 -6.36
N ALA A 36 -17.14 -14.09 -5.87
CA ALA A 36 -18.60 -13.97 -5.74
C ALA A 36 -19.28 -13.21 -6.88
N ASP A 37 -18.52 -12.41 -7.64
CA ASP A 37 -19.04 -11.63 -8.76
C ASP A 37 -18.63 -12.25 -10.11
N ASP A 38 -19.65 -12.54 -10.93
CA ASP A 38 -19.51 -13.17 -12.25
C ASP A 38 -19.17 -12.17 -13.38
N THR A 39 -18.96 -10.89 -13.07
CA THR A 39 -18.52 -9.88 -14.03
C THR A 39 -17.21 -10.32 -14.69
N THR A 40 -17.18 -10.25 -16.03
CA THR A 40 -15.98 -10.53 -16.84
C THR A 40 -15.52 -9.27 -17.58
N GLY A 41 -14.35 -9.35 -18.20
CA GLY A 41 -13.78 -8.24 -18.99
C GLY A 41 -12.98 -7.25 -18.13
N PRO A 42 -12.85 -5.98 -18.60
CA PRO A 42 -11.86 -5.04 -18.07
C PRO A 42 -11.96 -4.80 -16.56
N SER A 43 -13.17 -4.76 -16.02
CA SER A 43 -13.40 -4.64 -14.57
C SER A 43 -12.72 -5.76 -13.79
N ARG A 44 -12.89 -7.02 -14.21
CA ARG A 44 -12.32 -8.21 -13.53
C ARG A 44 -10.80 -8.25 -13.67
N ASP A 45 -10.30 -7.97 -14.87
CA ASP A 45 -8.87 -7.98 -15.18
C ASP A 45 -8.12 -6.89 -14.40
N PHE A 46 -8.70 -5.68 -14.33
CA PHE A 46 -8.19 -4.61 -13.49
C PHE A 46 -8.12 -5.02 -12.02
N CYS A 47 -9.20 -5.59 -11.47
CA CYS A 47 -9.23 -6.02 -10.07
C CYS A 47 -8.12 -7.05 -9.81
N MET A 48 -7.97 -8.05 -10.67
CA MET A 48 -6.92 -9.07 -10.56
C MET A 48 -5.51 -8.46 -10.60
N VAL A 49 -5.22 -7.56 -11.55
CA VAL A 49 -3.91 -6.90 -11.68
C VAL A 49 -3.62 -5.98 -10.50
N SER A 50 -4.60 -5.18 -10.08
CA SER A 50 -4.51 -4.32 -8.88
C SER A 50 -4.18 -5.16 -7.64
N GLN A 51 -4.78 -6.34 -7.50
CA GLN A 51 -4.47 -7.24 -6.38
C GLN A 51 -3.07 -7.86 -6.44
N LEU A 52 -2.57 -8.18 -7.63
CA LEU A 52 -1.18 -8.61 -7.77
C LEU A 52 -0.21 -7.52 -7.30
N LEU A 53 -0.49 -6.26 -7.62
CA LEU A 53 0.31 -5.11 -7.17
C LEU A 53 0.22 -4.93 -5.64
N CYS A 54 -0.98 -4.97 -5.08
CA CYS A 54 -1.19 -4.94 -3.62
C CYS A 54 -0.41 -6.06 -2.90
N CYS A 55 -0.35 -7.26 -3.49
CA CYS A 55 0.43 -8.38 -2.95
C CYS A 55 1.94 -8.10 -2.93
N THR A 56 2.48 -7.32 -3.86
CA THR A 56 3.90 -6.93 -3.81
C THR A 56 4.20 -6.05 -2.59
N ASN A 57 3.28 -5.15 -2.25
CA ASN A 57 3.38 -4.30 -1.08
C ASN A 57 3.34 -5.14 0.20
N LEU A 58 2.36 -6.04 0.32
CA LEU A 58 2.27 -7.02 1.43
C LEU A 58 3.51 -7.91 1.56
N ALA A 59 4.07 -8.39 0.45
CA ALA A 59 5.28 -9.21 0.46
C ALA A 59 6.51 -8.43 0.97
N SER A 60 6.67 -7.18 0.53
CA SER A 60 7.78 -6.32 0.98
C SER A 60 7.71 -6.00 2.48
N MET A 61 6.48 -5.79 2.95
CA MET A 61 6.15 -5.60 4.36
C MET A 61 6.50 -6.84 5.18
N GLY A 62 6.05 -8.03 4.73
CA GLY A 62 6.38 -9.30 5.38
C GLY A 62 7.89 -9.57 5.42
N TRP A 63 8.60 -9.23 4.33
CA TRP A 63 10.06 -9.30 4.28
C TRP A 63 10.72 -8.37 5.31
N ALA A 64 10.24 -7.13 5.43
CA ALA A 64 10.80 -6.16 6.38
C ALA A 64 10.66 -6.66 7.83
N VAL A 65 9.49 -7.20 8.18
CA VAL A 65 9.25 -7.82 9.49
C VAL A 65 10.18 -9.01 9.73
N ALA A 66 10.30 -9.90 8.74
CA ALA A 66 11.14 -11.09 8.87
C ALA A 66 12.64 -10.79 9.02
N ASN A 67 13.10 -9.62 8.54
CA ASN A 67 14.51 -9.23 8.57
C ASN A 67 14.82 -8.11 9.59
N ASN A 68 13.85 -7.72 10.42
CA ASN A 68 13.98 -6.60 11.36
C ASN A 68 14.46 -5.30 10.67
N GLU A 69 13.92 -5.03 9.49
CA GLU A 69 14.22 -3.86 8.67
C GLU A 69 13.13 -2.79 8.84
N SER A 70 13.46 -1.53 8.49
CA SER A 70 12.52 -0.42 8.62
C SER A 70 11.27 -0.65 7.74
N TRP A 71 10.11 -0.72 8.39
CA TRP A 71 8.82 -0.83 7.73
C TRP A 71 8.51 0.38 6.85
N SER A 72 8.79 1.58 7.37
CA SER A 72 8.62 2.83 6.64
C SER A 72 9.44 2.84 5.34
N LYS A 73 10.65 2.29 5.37
CA LYS A 73 11.50 2.13 4.19
C LYS A 73 10.89 1.17 3.17
N ALA A 74 10.49 -0.03 3.61
CA ALA A 74 9.88 -1.02 2.72
C ALA A 74 8.61 -0.48 2.06
N ASN A 75 7.69 0.07 2.87
CA ASN A 75 6.45 0.68 2.41
C ASN A 75 6.70 1.87 1.47
N PHE A 76 7.71 2.72 1.72
CA PHE A 76 8.02 3.83 0.82
C PHE A 76 8.33 3.36 -0.61
N PHE A 77 9.08 2.28 -0.78
CA PHE A 77 9.42 1.77 -2.11
C PHE A 77 8.23 1.09 -2.80
N THR A 78 7.47 0.30 -2.07
CA THR A 78 6.43 -0.55 -2.66
C THR A 78 5.06 0.09 -2.71
N LEU A 79 4.72 1.03 -1.82
CA LEU A 79 3.48 1.79 -1.89
C LEU A 79 3.42 2.65 -3.15
N ASN A 80 4.53 3.29 -3.52
CA ASN A 80 4.59 4.07 -4.75
C ASN A 80 4.45 3.16 -5.98
N PHE A 81 5.10 1.98 -5.97
CA PHE A 81 4.97 1.00 -7.05
C PHE A 81 3.53 0.49 -7.20
N ASP A 82 2.90 0.08 -6.09
CA ASP A 82 1.51 -0.37 -6.04
C ASP A 82 0.55 0.73 -6.53
N THR A 83 0.73 1.95 -6.02
CA THR A 83 -0.11 3.10 -6.36
C THR A 83 -0.02 3.45 -7.85
N PHE A 84 1.18 3.67 -8.37
CA PHE A 84 1.34 4.07 -9.77
C PHE A 84 1.07 2.91 -10.73
N GLY A 85 1.39 1.67 -10.35
CA GLY A 85 1.02 0.48 -11.10
C GLY A 85 -0.50 0.32 -11.22
N THR A 86 -1.23 0.56 -10.12
CA THR A 86 -2.70 0.46 -10.10
C THR A 86 -3.34 1.58 -10.94
N LEU A 87 -2.79 2.80 -10.91
CA LEU A 87 -3.24 3.87 -11.81
C LEU A 87 -2.97 3.56 -13.28
N LEU A 88 -1.81 2.94 -13.58
CA LEU A 88 -1.50 2.51 -14.94
C LEU A 88 -2.45 1.41 -15.40
N ALA A 89 -2.75 0.44 -14.54
CA ALA A 89 -3.75 -0.59 -14.82
C ALA A 89 -5.15 0.02 -15.05
N PHE A 90 -5.56 1.00 -14.23
CA PHE A 90 -6.82 1.71 -14.40
C PHE A 90 -6.90 2.37 -15.79
N ALA A 91 -5.85 3.08 -16.19
CA ALA A 91 -5.80 3.71 -17.51
C ALA A 91 -5.79 2.67 -18.65
N TYR A 92 -5.05 1.57 -18.48
CA TYR A 92 -4.90 0.51 -19.50
C TYR A 92 -6.21 -0.24 -19.77
N PHE A 93 -6.97 -0.56 -18.71
CA PHE A 93 -8.22 -1.30 -18.82
C PHE A 93 -9.45 -0.41 -19.11
N GLY A 94 -9.25 0.80 -19.63
CA GLY A 94 -10.34 1.66 -20.11
C GLY A 94 -10.91 2.64 -19.09
N GLY A 95 -10.29 2.78 -17.91
CA GLY A 95 -10.67 3.76 -16.89
C GLY A 95 -12.10 3.58 -16.39
N ASN A 96 -13.05 4.31 -16.97
CA ASN A 96 -14.46 4.19 -16.60
C ASN A 96 -15.03 2.79 -16.89
N ASP A 97 -14.46 2.03 -17.83
CA ASP A 97 -14.89 0.67 -18.16
C ASP A 97 -14.59 -0.35 -17.05
N VAL A 98 -13.71 -0.01 -16.09
CA VAL A 98 -13.45 -0.83 -14.90
C VAL A 98 -14.38 -0.50 -13.73
N LEU A 99 -15.19 0.55 -13.87
CA LEU A 99 -16.15 1.03 -12.89
C LEU A 99 -17.56 0.57 -13.30
N GLY A 100 -18.48 0.54 -12.34
CA GLY A 100 -19.86 0.16 -12.64
C GLY A 100 -20.70 -0.08 -11.39
N SER A 101 -21.92 -0.54 -11.62
CA SER A 101 -22.90 -0.88 -10.57
C SER A 101 -22.84 -2.33 -10.10
N THR A 102 -22.02 -3.18 -10.73
CA THR A 102 -21.76 -4.54 -10.22
C THR A 102 -20.94 -4.47 -8.93
N THR A 103 -20.96 -5.52 -8.11
CA THR A 103 -20.19 -5.56 -6.86
C THR A 103 -18.71 -5.31 -7.15
N LEU A 104 -18.21 -5.91 -8.22
CA LEU A 104 -16.84 -5.73 -8.69
C LEU A 104 -16.55 -4.30 -9.18
N GLY A 105 -17.45 -3.68 -9.95
CA GLY A 105 -17.30 -2.29 -10.38
C GLY A 105 -17.34 -1.28 -9.22
N VAL A 106 -18.18 -1.51 -8.22
CA VAL A 106 -18.24 -0.70 -7.00
C VAL A 106 -16.95 -0.85 -6.19
N TRP A 107 -16.46 -2.08 -6.04
CA TRP A 107 -15.21 -2.34 -5.35
C TRP A 107 -13.99 -1.74 -6.06
N ASN A 108 -13.94 -1.80 -7.39
CA ASN A 108 -12.93 -1.10 -8.18
C ASN A 108 -12.97 0.41 -7.96
N SER A 109 -14.16 1.00 -7.80
CA SER A 109 -14.30 2.41 -7.46
C SER A 109 -13.65 2.76 -6.12
N VAL A 110 -13.83 1.90 -5.11
CA VAL A 110 -13.17 2.05 -3.80
C VAL A 110 -11.64 1.99 -3.95
N GLN A 111 -11.14 1.00 -4.70
CA GLN A 111 -9.70 0.86 -4.96
C GLN A 111 -9.14 2.08 -5.68
N VAL A 112 -9.78 2.56 -6.75
CA VAL A 112 -9.31 3.71 -7.54
C VAL A 112 -9.29 4.99 -6.70
N VAL A 113 -10.33 5.24 -5.90
CA VAL A 113 -10.37 6.41 -5.00
C VAL A 113 -9.27 6.32 -3.95
N GLY A 114 -9.10 5.15 -3.31
CA GLY A 114 -8.02 4.92 -2.34
C GLY A 114 -6.64 5.13 -2.95
N THR A 115 -6.40 4.58 -4.15
CA THR A 115 -5.17 4.75 -4.92
C THR A 115 -4.92 6.20 -5.30
N ALA A 116 -5.96 6.95 -5.71
CA ALA A 116 -5.82 8.37 -6.02
C ALA A 116 -5.40 9.19 -4.79
N LEU A 117 -5.96 8.89 -3.62
CA LEU A 117 -5.53 9.52 -2.36
C LEU A 117 -4.07 9.14 -2.04
N ASN A 118 -3.73 7.86 -2.13
CA ASN A 118 -2.36 7.37 -1.94
C ASN A 118 -1.37 8.01 -2.92
N ALA A 119 -1.78 8.33 -4.15
CA ALA A 119 -0.93 9.01 -5.12
C ALA A 119 -0.55 10.42 -4.69
N LEU A 120 -1.48 11.18 -4.09
CA LEU A 120 -1.18 12.51 -3.54
C LEU A 120 -0.15 12.40 -2.39
N PHE A 121 -0.32 11.41 -1.51
CA PHE A 121 0.66 11.14 -0.45
C PHE A 121 2.00 10.67 -1.01
N GLY A 122 2.01 9.77 -2.00
CA GLY A 122 3.19 9.24 -2.65
C GLY A 122 4.01 10.33 -3.34
N ILE A 123 3.37 11.19 -4.15
CA ILE A 123 4.02 12.34 -4.78
C ILE A 123 4.61 13.28 -3.73
N SER A 124 3.85 13.59 -2.68
CA SER A 124 4.34 14.44 -1.57
C SER A 124 5.55 13.81 -0.87
N SER A 125 5.54 12.49 -0.67
CA SER A 125 6.65 11.74 -0.08
C SER A 125 7.90 11.79 -0.95
N LEU A 126 7.75 11.55 -2.25
CA LEU A 126 8.86 11.57 -3.21
C LEU A 126 9.48 12.97 -3.30
N TYR A 127 8.63 14.01 -3.37
CA TYR A 127 9.09 15.40 -3.39
C TYR A 127 9.86 15.76 -2.11
N MET A 128 9.36 15.38 -0.94
CA MET A 128 10.04 15.65 0.33
C MET A 128 11.36 14.90 0.46
N VAL A 129 11.42 13.63 0.05
CA VAL A 129 12.68 12.87 0.05
C VAL A 129 13.68 13.46 -0.94
N ALA A 130 13.23 13.94 -2.10
CA ALA A 130 14.09 14.57 -3.09
C ALA A 130 14.67 15.93 -2.62
N THR A 131 13.94 16.64 -1.76
CA THR A 131 14.33 17.97 -1.25
C THR A 131 15.07 17.93 0.09
N ASP A 132 14.88 16.88 0.89
CA ASP A 132 15.46 16.72 2.23
C ASP A 132 15.87 15.25 2.45
N TYR A 133 16.81 14.78 1.63
CA TYR A 133 17.29 13.39 1.68
C TYR A 133 17.94 13.04 3.02
N ASP A 134 18.75 13.94 3.57
CA ASP A 134 19.43 13.72 4.84
C ASP A 134 18.42 13.59 5.99
N GLY A 135 17.39 14.45 6.02
CA GLY A 135 16.31 14.34 6.99
C GLY A 135 15.48 13.05 6.84
N PHE A 136 15.30 12.54 5.62
CA PHE A 136 14.66 11.25 5.40
C PHE A 136 15.53 10.09 5.92
N ARG A 137 16.84 10.15 5.70
CA ARG A 137 17.78 9.14 6.20
C ARG A 137 17.80 9.10 7.72
N GLU A 138 17.78 10.25 8.38
CA GLU A 138 17.67 10.35 9.84
C GLU A 138 16.34 9.78 10.36
N TYR A 139 15.22 10.07 9.68
CA TYR A 139 13.92 9.49 10.02
C TYR A 139 13.92 7.95 9.95
N LEU A 140 14.54 7.36 8.93
CA LEU A 140 14.64 5.90 8.78
C LEU A 140 15.53 5.23 9.85
N GLN A 141 16.38 5.99 10.54
CA GLN A 141 17.22 5.51 11.64
C GLN A 141 16.55 5.65 13.01
N ASP A 142 15.36 6.25 13.07
CA ASP A 142 14.60 6.41 14.32
C ASP A 142 14.15 5.03 14.85
N PRO A 143 14.44 4.69 16.13
CA PRO A 143 13.99 3.46 16.79
C PRO A 143 12.48 3.20 16.71
N LEU A 144 11.68 4.27 16.57
CA LEU A 144 10.22 4.19 16.42
C LEU A 144 9.79 3.66 15.03
N THR A 145 10.65 3.79 14.02
CA THR A 145 10.41 3.32 12.63
C THR A 145 11.06 1.96 12.32
N THR A 146 11.91 1.49 13.23
CA THR A 146 12.69 0.24 13.15
C THR A 146 12.28 -0.77 14.22
N SER A 147 11.14 -0.56 14.89
CA SER A 147 10.81 -1.14 16.20
C SER A 147 11.40 -2.53 16.42
N ASN A 148 12.39 -2.58 17.31
CA ASN A 148 12.99 -3.79 17.85
C ASN A 148 11.87 -4.67 18.44
N VAL A 149 11.37 -5.63 17.65
CA VAL A 149 10.79 -6.83 18.24
C VAL A 149 11.99 -7.62 18.73
N VAL A 150 12.40 -7.36 19.97
CA VAL A 150 13.16 -8.37 20.71
C VAL A 150 12.18 -9.52 20.88
N VAL A 151 12.19 -10.45 19.91
CA VAL A 151 11.67 -11.78 20.16
C VAL A 151 12.60 -12.33 21.22
N ASP A 152 12.13 -12.33 22.46
CA ASP A 152 12.81 -13.02 23.54
C ASP A 152 12.85 -14.50 23.16
N THR A 153 13.97 -14.95 22.60
CA THR A 153 14.19 -16.33 22.18
C THR A 153 14.59 -17.23 23.34
N SER A 154 14.37 -16.81 24.59
CA SER A 154 14.53 -17.68 25.75
C SER A 154 13.40 -18.72 25.81
N VAL A 155 13.56 -19.81 25.04
CA VAL A 155 12.93 -21.11 25.29
C VAL A 155 14.04 -22.15 25.40
#